data_AF-M0NV93-F1
#
_entry.id   AF-M0NV93-F1
#
_cell.length_a   1.000
_cell.length_b   1.000
_cell.length_c   1.000
_cell.angle_alpha   90.00
_cell.angle_beta   90.00
_cell.angle_gamma   90.00
#
_symmetry.space_group_name_H-M   'P 1'
#
loop_
_entity.id
_entity.type
_entity.pdbx_description
1 polymer ?
#
loop_
_entity_poly.entity_id
_entity_poly.type
_entity_poly.pdbx_seq_one_letter_code
_entity_poly.pdbx_strand_id
1 'polypeptide(L)'
;MYWRGHVGIALLAYAPVAGATLAIGEPELTLLGGALAVGAATLPDADHRLPISHRGPTHTLAFAVTVGLLAGALAAAALAVGGAGRGLPEWTPAFVGGAVTLSLCSHIAGDAITPMGIRPFRPLSTAHYSLDLTPAKNPRANRMFLVVGVLSTAVAVGVTH
;
A
#
# COMPACT_ATOMS: atom_id res chain seq x y z
N MET A 1 1.75 12.77 -2.79
CA MET A 1 1.16 13.45 -1.60
C MET A 1 2.22 13.46 -0.48
N TYR A 2 1.94 13.90 0.74
CA TYR A 2 2.86 13.66 1.87
C TYR A 2 2.46 12.40 2.63
N TRP A 3 3.31 11.94 3.55
CA TRP A 3 3.16 10.65 4.24
C TRP A 3 1.76 10.43 4.81
N ARG A 4 1.13 11.45 5.42
CA ARG A 4 -0.22 11.35 5.99
C ARG A 4 -1.26 10.99 4.93
N GLY A 5 -1.15 11.61 3.76
CA GLY A 5 -2.03 11.33 2.63
C GLY A 5 -1.86 9.89 2.14
N HIS A 6 -0.62 9.46 1.91
CA HIS A 6 -0.35 8.10 1.43
C HIS A 6 -0.73 7.01 2.43
N VAL A 7 -0.40 7.17 3.72
CA VAL A 7 -0.82 6.23 4.77
C VAL A 7 -2.34 6.17 4.86
N GLY A 8 -3.03 7.31 4.77
CA GLY A 8 -4.48 7.35 4.77
C GLY A 8 -5.12 6.61 3.59
N ILE A 9 -4.61 6.84 2.38
CA ILE A 9 -5.10 6.16 1.17
C ILE A 9 -4.78 4.66 1.21
N ALA A 10 -3.62 4.26 1.73
CA ALA A 10 -3.25 2.86 1.92
C ALA A 10 -4.18 2.15 2.92
N LEU A 11 -4.48 2.78 4.05
CA LEU A 11 -5.44 2.25 5.03
C LEU A 11 -6.85 2.17 4.45
N LEU A 12 -7.29 3.19 3.70
CA LEU A 12 -8.58 3.16 3.01
C LEU A 12 -8.67 2.00 2.01
N ALA A 13 -7.62 1.76 1.22
CA ALA A 13 -7.56 0.65 0.28
C ALA A 13 -7.50 -0.71 1.00
N TYR A 14 -6.85 -0.78 2.16
CA TYR A 14 -6.71 -1.99 2.96
C TYR A 14 -7.96 -2.34 3.77
N ALA A 15 -8.80 -1.37 4.13
CA ALA A 15 -10.01 -1.59 4.93
C ALA A 15 -10.89 -2.78 4.48
N PRO A 16 -11.25 -2.96 3.18
CA PRO A 16 -12.01 -4.13 2.75
C PRO A 16 -11.25 -5.45 2.95
N VAL A 17 -9.93 -5.45 2.79
CA VAL A 17 -9.09 -6.64 3.04
C VAL A 17 -9.09 -6.98 4.53
N ALA A 18 -8.98 -5.97 5.40
CA ALA A 18 -9.04 -6.16 6.85
C ALA A 18 -10.36 -6.79 7.30
N GLY A 19 -11.49 -6.31 6.76
CA GLY A 19 -12.80 -6.90 7.03
C GLY A 19 -12.90 -8.34 6.52
N ALA A 20 -12.40 -8.62 5.31
CA ALA A 20 -12.41 -9.95 4.74
C ALA A 20 -11.56 -10.95 5.53
N THR A 21 -10.35 -10.57 5.97
CA THR A 21 -9.49 -11.44 6.77
C THR A 21 -10.06 -11.71 8.16
N LEU A 22 -10.67 -10.72 8.81
CA LEU A 22 -11.37 -10.94 10.08
C LEU A 22 -12.57 -11.87 9.92
N ALA A 23 -13.37 -11.70 8.85
CA ALA A 23 -14.55 -12.52 8.60
C ALA A 23 -14.23 -14.02 8.42
N ILE A 24 -13.01 -14.35 7.99
CA ILE A 24 -12.55 -15.75 7.85
C ILE A 24 -11.73 -16.23 9.06
N GLY A 25 -11.68 -15.45 10.14
CA GLY A 25 -11.03 -15.84 11.40
C GLY A 25 -9.52 -15.61 11.45
N GLU A 26 -8.99 -14.64 10.70
CA GLU A 26 -7.54 -14.40 10.54
C GLU A 26 -7.10 -13.04 11.12
N PRO A 27 -7.19 -12.84 12.46
CA PRO A 27 -6.85 -11.57 13.09
C PRO A 27 -5.35 -11.23 13.01
N GLU A 28 -4.47 -12.23 13.05
CA GLU A 28 -3.03 -12.01 12.92
C GLU A 28 -2.66 -11.48 11.53
N LEU A 29 -3.23 -12.07 10.48
CA LEU A 29 -3.05 -11.56 9.12
C LEU A 29 -3.67 -10.18 8.94
N THR A 30 -4.82 -9.92 9.58
CA THR A 30 -5.44 -8.59 9.57
C THR A 30 -4.49 -7.53 10.13
N LEU A 31 -3.84 -7.81 11.25
CA LEU A 31 -2.87 -6.89 11.86
C LEU A 31 -1.61 -6.75 10.98
N LEU A 32 -1.09 -7.87 10.47
CA LEU A 32 0.07 -7.89 9.59
C LEU A 32 -0.16 -7.06 8.32
N GLY A 33 -1.30 -7.23 7.65
CA GLY A 33 -1.63 -6.49 6.44
C GLY A 33 -1.79 -4.99 6.72
N GLY A 34 -2.33 -4.62 7.89
CA GLY A 34 -2.41 -3.21 8.31
C GLY A 34 -1.03 -2.60 8.53
N ALA A 35 -0.14 -3.33 9.20
CA ALA A 35 1.24 -2.91 9.39
C ALA A 35 1.99 -2.77 8.06
N LEU A 36 1.82 -3.72 7.13
CA LEU A 36 2.37 -3.65 5.77
C LEU A 36 1.81 -2.47 4.98
N ALA A 37 0.49 -2.22 5.08
CA ALA A 37 -0.15 -1.10 4.41
C ALA A 37 0.47 0.23 4.84
N VAL A 38 0.64 0.45 6.14
CA VAL A 38 1.27 1.65 6.70
C VAL A 38 2.76 1.72 6.36
N GLY A 39 3.50 0.63 6.56
CA GLY A 39 4.95 0.58 6.38
C GLY A 39 5.39 0.75 4.92
N ALA A 40 4.62 0.24 3.96
CA ALA A 40 4.93 0.35 2.54
C ALA A 40 4.39 1.64 1.89
N ALA A 41 3.49 2.38 2.56
CA ALA A 41 2.72 3.48 1.97
C ALA A 41 3.58 4.59 1.34
N THR A 42 4.80 4.81 1.83
CA THR A 42 5.72 5.84 1.33
C THR A 42 6.97 5.26 0.68
N LEU A 43 7.02 3.95 0.43
CA LEU A 43 8.20 3.31 -0.15
C LEU A 43 8.57 3.90 -1.53
N PRO A 44 7.63 4.21 -2.44
CA PRO A 44 8.00 4.82 -3.73
C PRO A 44 8.74 6.16 -3.60
N ASP A 45 8.41 6.96 -2.59
CA ASP A 45 9.03 8.28 -2.32
C ASP A 45 10.46 8.17 -1.75
N ALA A 46 10.96 6.95 -1.51
CA ALA A 46 12.38 6.75 -1.25
C ALA A 46 13.25 7.22 -2.43
N ASP A 47 12.66 7.37 -3.63
CA ASP A 47 13.30 7.94 -4.82
C ASP A 47 13.85 9.36 -4.61
N HIS A 48 13.28 10.15 -3.69
CA HIS A 48 13.82 11.46 -3.29
C HIS A 48 15.24 11.39 -2.73
N ARG A 49 15.70 10.20 -2.31
CA ARG A 49 17.05 9.95 -1.77
C ARG A 49 17.96 9.22 -2.76
N LEU A 50 17.48 8.94 -3.97
CA LEU A 50 18.19 8.16 -4.98
C LEU A 50 18.52 9.05 -6.19
N PRO A 51 19.56 8.73 -6.98
CA PRO A 51 19.91 9.47 -8.19
C PRO A 51 19.00 9.10 -9.37
N ILE A 52 17.68 9.06 -9.14
CA ILE A 52 16.65 8.77 -10.15
C ILE A 52 15.59 9.87 -10.14
N SER A 53 14.86 10.04 -11.24
CA SER A 53 13.78 11.02 -11.30
C SER A 53 12.64 10.64 -10.36
N HIS A 54 12.16 11.61 -9.58
CA HIS A 54 10.96 11.43 -8.76
C HIS A 54 9.74 11.12 -9.65
N ARG A 55 8.89 10.18 -9.22
CA ARG A 55 7.79 9.61 -10.03
C ARG A 55 8.24 8.92 -11.31
N GLY A 56 9.46 8.41 -11.27
CA GLY A 56 10.06 7.59 -12.31
C GLY A 56 9.77 6.11 -12.07
N PRO A 57 10.80 5.24 -12.03
CA PRO A 57 10.61 3.78 -11.94
C PRO A 57 9.82 3.31 -10.70
N THR A 58 9.98 3.99 -9.56
CA THR A 58 9.34 3.67 -8.28
C THR A 58 7.83 3.90 -8.26
N HIS A 59 7.30 4.74 -9.15
CA HIS A 59 5.87 5.06 -9.23
C HIS A 59 5.18 4.37 -10.42
N THR A 60 5.56 3.12 -10.67
CA THR A 60 5.01 2.27 -11.74
C THR A 60 4.33 1.03 -11.18
N LEU A 61 3.38 0.47 -11.94
CA LEU A 61 2.75 -0.81 -11.57
C LEU A 61 3.77 -1.95 -11.59
N ALA A 62 4.76 -1.89 -12.50
CA ALA A 62 5.84 -2.86 -12.54
C ALA A 62 6.64 -2.88 -11.23
N PHE A 63 6.96 -1.70 -10.68
CA PHE A 63 7.60 -1.59 -9.36
C PHE A 63 6.71 -2.15 -8.25
N ALA A 64 5.43 -1.78 -8.22
CA ALA A 64 4.49 -2.27 -7.21
C ALA A 64 4.39 -3.80 -7.19
N VAL A 65 4.22 -4.42 -8.35
CA VAL A 65 4.16 -5.88 -8.51
C VAL A 65 5.50 -6.53 -8.14
N THR A 66 6.62 -5.98 -8.60
CA THR A 66 7.95 -6.55 -8.30
C THR A 66 8.23 -6.55 -6.80
N VAL A 67 8.00 -5.43 -6.11
CA VAL A 67 8.22 -5.33 -4.67
C VAL A 67 7.23 -6.22 -3.90
N GLY A 68 5.98 -6.32 -4.34
CA GLY A 68 5.01 -7.25 -3.79
C GLY A 68 5.44 -8.71 -3.90
N LEU A 69 5.89 -9.14 -5.08
CA LEU A 69 6.41 -10.50 -5.30
C LEU A 69 7.64 -10.77 -4.42
N LEU A 70 8.55 -9.81 -4.29
CA LEU A 70 9.71 -9.92 -3.40
C LEU A 70 9.28 -10.04 -1.94
N ALA A 71 8.31 -9.25 -1.48
CA ALA A 71 7.80 -9.33 -0.11
C ALA A 71 7.14 -10.69 0.17
N GLY A 72 6.36 -11.21 -0.77
CA GLY A 72 5.78 -12.55 -0.68
C GLY A 72 6.84 -13.65 -0.65
N ALA A 73 7.86 -13.58 -1.51
CA ALA A 73 8.96 -14.53 -1.52
C ALA A 73 9.76 -14.52 -0.21
N LEU A 74 10.01 -13.33 0.36
CA LEU A 74 10.66 -13.18 1.67
C LEU A 74 9.80 -13.77 2.79
N ALA A 75 8.49 -13.57 2.76
CA ALA A 75 7.58 -14.19 3.72
C ALA A 75 7.59 -15.72 3.61
N ALA A 76 7.58 -16.28 2.39
CA ALA A 76 7.70 -17.73 2.17
C ALA A 76 9.02 -18.28 2.73
N ALA A 77 10.13 -17.59 2.47
CA ALA A 77 11.44 -17.98 3.00
C ALA A 77 11.47 -17.92 4.55
N ALA A 78 10.87 -16.89 5.16
CA ALA A 78 10.80 -16.75 6.61
C ALA A 78 10.01 -17.89 7.27
N LEU A 79 8.89 -18.32 6.67
CA LEU A 79 8.10 -19.46 7.14
C LEU A 79 8.87 -20.78 7.00
N ALA A 80 9.59 -20.97 5.89
CA ALA A 80 10.36 -22.20 5.62
C ALA A 80 11.52 -22.42 6.61
N VAL A 81 12.11 -21.34 7.14
CA VAL A 81 13.22 -21.40 8.11
C VAL A 81 12.71 -21.62 9.55
N GLY A 82 11.39 -21.71 9.76
CA GLY A 82 10.77 -22.14 11.03
C GLY A 82 10.88 -21.16 12.20
N GLY A 83 11.37 -19.94 11.96
CA GLY A 83 11.62 -18.92 12.99
C GLY A 83 10.48 -17.94 13.23
N ALA A 84 9.55 -17.76 12.28
CA ALA A 84 8.42 -16.84 12.37
C ALA A 84 7.14 -17.49 11.82
N GLY A 85 5.97 -17.15 12.38
CA GLY A 85 4.67 -17.50 11.79
C GLY A 85 4.12 -18.91 12.09
N ARG A 86 4.53 -19.56 13.21
CA ARG A 86 3.85 -20.78 13.67
C ARG A 86 2.36 -20.48 13.90
N GLY A 87 1.48 -21.14 13.15
CA GLY A 87 0.03 -20.94 13.21
C GLY A 87 -0.55 -20.05 12.12
N LEU A 88 0.29 -19.38 11.32
CA LEU A 88 -0.18 -18.63 10.16
C LEU A 88 -0.57 -19.58 9.01
N PRO A 89 -1.60 -19.24 8.21
CA PRO A 89 -2.02 -20.05 7.08
C PRO A 89 -0.94 -20.19 6.00
N GLU A 90 -0.99 -21.27 5.23
CA GLU A 90 -0.06 -21.54 4.11
C GLU A 90 -0.10 -20.43 3.03
N TRP A 91 -1.21 -19.71 2.91
CA TRP A 91 -1.39 -18.62 1.94
C TRP A 91 -0.82 -17.27 2.41
N THR A 92 -0.22 -17.21 3.60
CA THR A 92 0.42 -16.00 4.16
C THR A 92 1.41 -15.32 3.19
N PRO A 93 2.29 -16.02 2.45
CA PRO A 93 3.18 -15.36 1.50
C PRO A 93 2.44 -14.60 0.40
N ALA A 94 1.36 -15.18 -0.13
CA ALA A 94 0.52 -14.53 -1.14
C ALA A 94 -0.18 -13.30 -0.55
N PHE A 95 -0.66 -13.39 0.69
CA PHE A 95 -1.24 -12.26 1.42
C PHE A 95 -0.25 -11.11 1.61
N VAL A 96 0.97 -11.40 2.08
CA VAL A 96 2.00 -10.38 2.29
C VAL A 96 2.32 -9.68 0.97
N GLY A 97 2.53 -10.44 -0.10
CA GLY A 97 2.79 -9.87 -1.42
C GLY A 97 1.62 -9.03 -1.95
N GLY A 98 0.39 -9.50 -1.74
CA GLY A 98 -0.83 -8.77 -2.09
C GLY A 98 -1.01 -7.47 -1.31
N ALA A 99 -0.83 -7.49 0.01
CA ALA A 99 -0.96 -6.33 0.88
C ALA A 99 0.09 -5.24 0.55
N VAL A 100 1.34 -5.64 0.30
CA VAL A 100 2.39 -4.71 -0.14
C VAL A 100 2.05 -4.13 -1.52
N THR A 101 1.66 -4.97 -2.48
CA THR A 101 1.26 -4.50 -3.82
C THR A 101 0.11 -3.51 -3.74
N LEU A 102 -0.92 -3.82 -2.94
CA LEU A 102 -2.08 -2.95 -2.72
C LEU A 102 -1.66 -1.59 -2.15
N SER A 103 -0.78 -1.58 -1.14
CA SER A 103 -0.25 -0.34 -0.56
C SER A 103 0.51 0.51 -1.59
N LEU A 104 1.38 -0.11 -2.38
CA LEU A 104 2.13 0.60 -3.44
C LEU A 104 1.23 1.10 -4.57
N CYS A 105 0.22 0.32 -4.97
CA CYS A 105 -0.80 0.78 -5.91
C CYS A 105 -1.61 1.96 -5.34
N SER A 106 -1.92 1.92 -4.05
CA SER A 106 -2.62 3.02 -3.36
C SER A 106 -1.77 4.30 -3.34
N HIS A 107 -0.45 4.17 -3.21
CA HIS A 107 0.49 5.29 -3.33
C HIS A 107 0.43 5.91 -4.73
N ILE A 108 0.55 5.08 -5.77
CA ILE A 108 0.49 5.50 -7.17
C ILE A 108 -0.85 6.21 -7.46
N ALA A 109 -1.97 5.65 -6.97
CA ALA A 109 -3.28 6.26 -7.08
C ALA A 109 -3.35 7.62 -6.35
N GLY A 110 -2.80 7.71 -5.13
CA GLY A 110 -2.72 8.95 -4.38
C GLY A 110 -1.89 10.04 -5.09
N ASP A 111 -0.91 9.64 -5.88
CA ASP A 111 -0.12 10.57 -6.70
C ASP A 111 -0.81 10.98 -8.01
N ALA A 112 -1.70 10.15 -8.55
CA ALA A 112 -2.58 10.54 -9.64
C ALA A 112 -3.59 11.63 -9.22
N ILE A 113 -3.91 11.77 -7.92
CA ILE A 113 -4.79 12.83 -7.41
C ILE A 113 -4.16 14.22 -7.54
N THR A 114 -2.82 14.30 -7.56
CA THR A 114 -2.10 15.58 -7.50
C THR A 114 -1.79 16.12 -8.90
N PRO A 115 -1.64 17.45 -9.08
CA PRO A 115 -1.36 18.06 -10.38
C PRO A 115 -0.17 17.44 -11.13
N MET A 116 0.88 17.05 -10.41
CA MET A 116 2.09 16.44 -10.98
C MET A 116 1.80 15.10 -11.68
N GLY A 117 0.79 14.35 -11.22
CA GLY A 117 0.35 13.09 -11.80
C GLY A 117 1.43 11.99 -11.82
N ILE A 118 1.17 10.95 -12.62
CA ILE A 118 2.00 9.74 -12.71
C ILE A 118 2.06 9.20 -14.15
N ARG A 119 2.98 8.27 -14.41
CA ARG A 119 3.02 7.47 -15.64
C ARG A 119 3.14 5.98 -15.28
N PRO A 120 2.04 5.34 -14.83
CA PRO A 120 2.07 4.06 -14.13
C PRO A 120 2.55 2.89 -15.00
N PHE A 121 2.41 3.01 -16.31
CA PHE A 121 2.72 1.96 -17.28
C PHE A 121 4.10 2.10 -17.91
N ARG A 122 4.97 2.99 -17.42
CA ARG A 122 6.36 3.03 -17.89
C ARG A 122 7.09 1.71 -17.58
N PRO A 123 7.99 1.25 -18.46
CA PRO A 123 8.42 1.88 -19.72
C PRO A 123 7.53 1.55 -20.93
N LEU A 124 6.52 0.68 -20.78
CA LEU A 124 5.68 0.20 -21.89
C LEU A 124 4.80 1.31 -22.51
N SER A 125 4.40 2.29 -21.70
CA SER A 125 3.63 3.45 -22.16
C SER A 125 4.06 4.72 -21.46
N THR A 126 3.99 5.83 -22.19
CA THR A 126 4.26 7.18 -21.68
C THR A 126 3.00 7.90 -21.22
N ALA A 127 1.83 7.25 -21.24
CA ALA A 127 0.55 7.83 -20.82
C ALA A 127 0.68 8.45 -19.42
N HIS A 128 0.23 9.70 -19.31
CA HIS A 128 0.27 10.48 -18.08
C HIS A 128 -1.15 10.58 -17.52
N TYR A 129 -1.28 10.35 -16.22
CA TYR A 129 -2.54 10.40 -15.50
C TYR A 129 -2.43 11.40 -14.37
N SER A 130 -3.36 12.35 -14.34
CA SER A 130 -3.50 13.36 -13.30
C SER A 130 -4.97 13.74 -13.19
N LEU A 131 -5.51 13.75 -11.99
CA LEU A 131 -6.86 14.25 -11.69
C LEU A 131 -6.83 15.74 -11.32
N ASP A 132 -5.64 16.28 -11.00
CA ASP A 132 -5.44 17.68 -10.62
C ASP A 132 -6.44 18.21 -9.55
N LEU A 133 -6.73 17.39 -8.54
CA LEU A 133 -7.75 17.72 -7.52
C LEU A 133 -7.17 18.52 -6.36
N THR A 134 -5.95 18.19 -5.95
CA THR A 134 -5.31 18.88 -4.82
C THR A 134 -3.79 18.82 -4.88
N PRO A 135 -3.07 19.91 -4.58
CA PRO A 135 -1.62 19.87 -4.51
C PRO A 135 -1.14 18.88 -3.44
N ALA A 136 -0.07 18.14 -3.73
CA ALA A 136 0.53 17.17 -2.81
C ALA A 136 0.81 17.74 -1.40
N LYS A 137 1.17 19.02 -1.33
CA LYS A 137 1.49 19.76 -0.10
C LYS A 137 0.29 20.26 0.70
N ASN A 138 -0.96 20.05 0.25
CA ASN A 138 -2.15 20.55 0.95
C ASN A 138 -2.33 19.84 2.31
N PRO A 139 -2.15 20.52 3.45
CA PRO A 139 -2.18 19.87 4.76
C PRO A 139 -3.58 19.39 5.17
N ARG A 140 -4.64 20.03 4.65
CA ARG A 140 -6.03 19.63 4.93
C ARG A 140 -6.35 18.32 4.21
N ALA A 141 -6.02 18.22 2.92
CA ALA A 141 -6.22 16.99 2.15
C ALA A 141 -5.46 15.80 2.77
N ASN A 142 -4.18 16.00 3.10
CA ASN A 142 -3.36 14.95 3.73
C ASN A 142 -3.96 14.47 5.07
N ARG A 143 -4.49 15.37 5.91
CA ARG A 143 -5.18 14.97 7.15
C ARG A 143 -6.51 14.28 6.89
N MET A 144 -7.28 14.76 5.92
CA MET A 144 -8.57 14.17 5.56
C MET A 144 -8.41 12.72 5.10
N PHE A 145 -7.47 12.44 4.19
CA PHE A 145 -7.19 11.06 3.76
C PHE A 145 -6.74 10.18 4.93
N LEU A 146 -5.90 10.69 5.84
CA LEU A 146 -5.51 9.95 7.04
C LEU A 146 -6.70 9.60 7.92
N VAL A 147 -7.55 10.60 8.23
CA VAL A 147 -8.76 10.39 9.04
C VAL A 147 -9.71 9.39 8.39
N VAL A 148 -9.98 9.56 7.08
CA VAL A 148 -10.87 8.66 6.34
C VAL A 148 -10.30 7.24 6.34
N GLY A 149 -9.02 7.04 6.05
CA GLY A 149 -8.40 5.72 6.06
C GLY A 149 -8.45 5.03 7.42
N VAL A 150 -8.16 5.77 8.49
CA VAL A 150 -8.26 5.26 9.87
C VAL A 150 -9.70 4.88 10.22
N LEU A 151 -10.66 5.75 9.93
CA LEU A 151 -12.08 5.48 10.21
C LEU A 151 -12.60 4.30 9.40
N SER A 152 -12.28 4.20 8.10
CA SER A 152 -12.67 3.07 7.25
C SER A 152 -12.09 1.76 7.77
N THR A 153 -10.83 1.75 8.22
CA THR A 153 -10.21 0.56 8.82
C THR A 153 -10.88 0.22 10.15
N ALA A 154 -11.13 1.20 11.01
CA ALA A 154 -11.80 1.00 12.29
C ALA A 154 -13.23 0.46 12.13
N VAL A 155 -13.98 0.97 11.14
CA VAL A 155 -15.30 0.45 10.79
C VAL A 155 -15.17 -0.99 10.30
N ALA A 156 -14.25 -1.29 9.38
CA ALA A 156 -14.04 -2.64 8.88
C ALA A 156 -13.73 -3.65 9.99
N VAL A 157 -12.95 -3.26 10.99
CA VAL A 157 -12.64 -4.10 12.17
C VAL A 157 -13.85 -4.17 13.13
N GLY A 158 -14.57 -3.06 13.33
CA GLY A 158 -15.67 -2.98 14.28
C GLY A 158 -16.95 -3.70 13.85
N VAL A 159 -17.19 -3.87 12.54
CA VAL A 159 -18.39 -4.58 12.03
C VAL A 159 -18.20 -6.10 11.90
N THR A 160 -16.98 -6.59 12.11
CA THR A 160 -16.64 -8.03 12.05
C THR A 160 -16.58 -8.71 13.41
N HIS A 161 -16.85 -7.97 14.49
CA HIS A 161 -17.02 -8.46 15.87
C HIS A 161 -18.48 -8.36 16.29
#